data_AF-A0A955GPA1-F1
#
_entry.id   AF-A0A955GPA1-F1
#
_cell.length_a   1.000
_cell.length_b   1.000
_cell.length_c   1.000
_cell.angle_alpha   90.00
_cell.angle_beta   90.00
_cell.angle_gamma   90.00
#
_symmetry.space_group_name_H-M   'P 1'
#
loop_
_entity.id
_entity.type
_entity.pdbx_description
1 polymer ?
#
loop_
_entity_poly.entity_id
_entity_poly.type
_entity_poly.pdbx_seq_one_letter_code
_entity_poly.pdbx_strand_id
1 'polypeptide(L)'
;MKNKKNIKNIIFGLIIAVCALIIYSVVKGGGDNNGNSSLSSLVGSGSFGQVKESNTELANAEILRILGNIQNISLDDDIFQNPVFRELEDSRFSIPKPTRIGRPNPFRPIGFDTTPAPEVEGDDGGFFDGGDL
;
A
#
# COMPACT_ATOMS: atom_id res chain seq x y z
N MET A 1 1.13 61.41 -5.95
CA MET A 1 2.57 61.73 -6.08
C MET A 1 3.25 60.58 -6.80
N LYS A 2 4.22 60.88 -7.68
CA LYS A 2 4.76 59.95 -8.68
C LYS A 2 5.90 59.11 -8.09
N ASN A 3 5.59 58.02 -7.41
CA ASN A 3 6.55 56.93 -7.14
C ASN A 3 6.72 56.03 -8.39
N LYS A 4 6.66 56.64 -9.58
CA LYS A 4 6.86 55.99 -10.90
C LYS A 4 8.24 55.32 -10.96
N LYS A 5 9.22 55.81 -10.20
CA LYS A 5 10.54 55.20 -10.07
C LYS A 5 10.50 53.91 -9.24
N ASN A 6 9.75 53.89 -8.13
CA ASN A 6 9.64 52.69 -7.27
C ASN A 6 8.83 51.57 -7.93
N ILE A 7 7.74 51.91 -8.62
CA ILE A 7 6.96 50.92 -9.40
C ILE A 7 7.79 50.38 -10.58
N LYS A 8 8.56 51.24 -11.28
CA LYS A 8 9.48 50.79 -12.33
C LYS A 8 10.57 49.87 -11.79
N ASN A 9 11.12 50.14 -10.60
CA ASN A 9 12.12 49.27 -9.98
C ASN A 9 11.52 47.90 -9.60
N ILE A 10 10.26 47.86 -9.12
CA ILE A 10 9.54 46.61 -8.85
C ILE A 10 9.27 45.82 -10.14
N ILE A 11 8.80 46.47 -11.21
CA ILE A 11 8.61 45.83 -12.52
C ILE A 11 9.94 45.32 -13.10
N PHE A 12 11.02 46.10 -12.95
CA PHE A 12 12.35 45.69 -13.40
C PHE A 12 12.83 44.45 -12.64
N GLY A 13 12.59 44.38 -11.33
CA GLY A 13 12.86 43.19 -10.51
C GLY A 13 12.06 41.96 -10.94
N LEU A 14 10.77 42.12 -11.24
CA LEU A 14 9.91 41.04 -11.74
C LEU A 14 10.41 40.50 -13.09
N ILE A 15 10.78 41.38 -14.01
CA ILE A 15 11.32 41.00 -15.33
C ILE A 15 12.61 40.19 -15.16
N ILE A 16 13.51 40.64 -14.29
CA ILE A 16 14.75 39.92 -13.98
C ILE A 16 14.48 38.54 -13.37
N ALA A 17 13.51 38.41 -12.47
CA ALA A 17 13.15 37.13 -11.88
C ALA A 17 12.58 36.14 -12.90
N VAL A 18 11.74 36.61 -13.83
CA VAL A 18 11.20 35.77 -14.91
C VAL A 18 12.31 35.36 -15.89
N CYS A 19 13.19 36.29 -16.29
CA CYS A 19 14.33 35.96 -17.13
C CYS A 19 15.28 34.95 -16.47
N ALA A 20 15.52 35.08 -15.16
CA ALA A 20 16.34 34.12 -14.41
C ALA A 20 15.69 32.72 -14.38
N LEU A 21 14.36 32.64 -14.26
CA LEU A 21 13.63 31.38 -14.29
C LEU A 21 13.70 30.70 -15.67
N ILE A 22 13.58 31.47 -16.75
CA ILE A 22 13.71 30.95 -18.12
C ILE A 22 15.14 30.43 -18.37
N ILE A 23 16.17 31.20 -17.99
CA ILE A 23 17.57 30.77 -18.14
C ILE A 23 17.83 29.50 -17.32
N TYR A 24 17.35 29.45 -16.08
CA TYR A 24 17.45 28.25 -15.24
C TYR A 24 16.73 27.05 -15.87
N SER A 25 15.54 27.26 -16.45
CA SER A 25 14.78 26.21 -17.15
C SER A 25 15.51 25.70 -18.39
N VAL A 26 16.25 26.53 -19.11
CA VAL A 26 17.00 26.10 -20.31
C VAL A 26 18.30 25.39 -19.92
N VAL A 27 18.99 25.86 -18.88
CA VAL A 27 20.26 25.25 -18.42
C VAL A 27 20.03 23.92 -17.68
N LYS A 28 18.89 23.77 -16.98
CA LYS A 28 18.56 22.55 -16.22
C LYS A 28 17.52 21.65 -16.90
N GLY A 29 16.78 22.16 -17.89
CA GLY A 29 15.74 21.43 -18.63
C GLY A 29 16.22 20.75 -19.91
N GLY A 30 17.50 20.40 -20.00
CA GLY A 30 18.03 19.56 -21.07
C GLY A 30 17.78 18.08 -20.77
N GLY A 31 16.53 17.62 -20.93
CA GLY A 31 16.15 16.22 -20.79
C GLY A 31 14.88 15.93 -21.60
N ASP A 32 15.10 15.49 -22.84
CA ASP A 32 14.20 14.83 -23.79
C ASP A 32 12.71 15.21 -23.80
N ASN A 33 12.34 15.99 -24.82
CA ASN A 33 10.97 16.04 -25.35
C ASN A 33 10.65 14.74 -26.11
N ASN A 34 10.55 13.60 -25.43
CA ASN A 34 9.80 12.43 -25.92
C ASN A 34 9.68 11.38 -24.81
N GLY A 35 8.46 10.92 -24.52
CA GLY A 35 8.26 9.73 -23.71
C GLY A 35 7.43 9.94 -22.45
N ASN A 36 6.14 9.64 -22.60
CA ASN A 36 5.24 9.07 -21.60
C ASN A 36 5.72 9.02 -20.14
N SER A 37 4.97 9.70 -19.28
CA SER A 37 4.65 9.18 -17.94
C SER A 37 3.17 9.41 -17.67
N SER A 38 2.34 8.82 -18.53
CA SER A 38 0.98 8.43 -18.15
C SER A 38 1.08 7.05 -17.53
N LEU A 39 0.62 6.90 -16.30
CA LEU A 39 0.60 5.63 -15.60
C LEU A 39 -0.41 4.72 -16.30
N SER A 40 0.09 3.80 -17.13
CA SER A 40 -0.71 2.65 -17.60
C SER A 40 -0.99 1.77 -16.40
N SER A 41 -2.23 1.78 -15.89
CA SER A 41 -2.70 0.71 -15.04
C SER A 41 -2.76 -0.58 -15.88
N LEU A 42 -2.05 -1.57 -15.39
CA LEU A 42 -2.00 -2.92 -15.94
C LEU A 42 -3.41 -3.52 -15.92
N VAL A 43 -4.10 -3.54 -17.06
CA VAL A 43 -5.26 -4.43 -17.27
C VAL A 43 -4.73 -5.85 -17.45
N GLY A 44 -4.36 -6.45 -16.32
CA GLY A 44 -3.97 -7.85 -16.24
C GLY A 44 -5.22 -8.71 -16.32
N SER A 45 -5.38 -9.36 -17.47
CA SER A 45 -6.32 -10.46 -17.72
C SER A 45 -6.38 -11.43 -16.54
N GLY A 46 -7.49 -11.39 -15.81
CA GLY A 46 -7.83 -12.31 -14.74
C GLY A 46 -9.33 -12.52 -14.78
N SER A 47 -9.76 -13.61 -15.40
CA SER A 47 -11.14 -14.09 -15.48
C SER A 47 -11.72 -14.33 -14.07
N PHE A 48 -12.20 -13.29 -13.41
CA PHE A 48 -13.15 -13.38 -12.30
C PHE A 48 -14.10 -12.18 -12.33
N GLY A 49 -15.34 -12.46 -12.74
CA GLY A 49 -16.50 -11.59 -12.54
C GLY A 49 -16.42 -10.22 -13.21
N GLN A 50 -16.95 -10.11 -14.43
CA GLN A 50 -17.27 -8.80 -15.03
C GLN A 50 -18.35 -8.11 -14.19
N VAL A 51 -17.94 -7.35 -13.17
CA VAL A 51 -18.73 -6.26 -12.62
C VAL A 51 -18.62 -5.13 -13.62
N LYS A 52 -19.76 -4.68 -14.15
CA LYS A 52 -19.86 -3.59 -15.13
C LYS A 52 -19.04 -2.39 -14.65
N GLU A 53 -17.89 -2.18 -15.30
CA GLU A 53 -16.75 -1.38 -14.84
C GLU A 53 -16.98 0.14 -14.91
N SER A 54 -18.21 0.62 -15.14
CA SER A 54 -18.46 2.06 -15.26
C SER A 54 -18.54 2.78 -13.92
N ASN A 55 -18.95 2.10 -12.83
CA ASN A 55 -19.18 2.76 -11.54
C ASN A 55 -17.96 2.68 -10.61
N THR A 56 -17.15 1.63 -10.72
CA THR A 56 -15.98 1.41 -9.86
C THR A 56 -14.83 2.34 -10.22
N GLU A 57 -14.63 2.62 -11.51
CA GLU A 57 -13.58 3.51 -12.00
C GLU A 57 -13.85 4.97 -11.60
N LEU A 58 -15.11 5.40 -11.66
CA LEU A 58 -15.56 6.72 -11.21
C LEU A 58 -15.44 6.88 -9.68
N ALA A 59 -15.84 5.86 -8.91
CA ALA A 59 -15.70 5.87 -7.45
C ALA A 59 -14.23 5.95 -7.02
N ASN A 60 -13.34 5.23 -7.71
CA ASN A 60 -11.91 5.27 -7.43
C ASN A 60 -11.30 6.65 -7.75
N ALA A 61 -11.69 7.27 -8.87
CA ALA A 61 -11.21 8.61 -9.23
C ALA A 61 -11.69 9.68 -8.23
N GLU A 62 -12.92 9.57 -7.73
CA GLU A 62 -13.46 10.50 -6.73
C GLU A 62 -12.76 10.36 -5.37
N ILE A 63 -12.53 9.14 -4.90
CA ILE A 63 -11.77 8.88 -3.66
C ILE A 63 -10.35 9.43 -3.79
N LEU A 64 -9.67 9.18 -4.91
CA LEU A 64 -8.31 9.68 -5.13
C LEU A 64 -8.28 11.22 -5.23
N ARG A 65 -9.30 11.85 -5.81
CA ARG A 65 -9.44 13.32 -5.82
C ARG A 65 -9.62 13.88 -4.41
N ILE A 66 -10.44 13.24 -3.58
CA ILE A 66 -10.68 13.65 -2.20
C ILE A 66 -9.39 13.51 -1.39
N LEU A 67 -8.71 12.36 -1.49
CA LEU A 67 -7.46 12.10 -0.79
C LEU A 67 -6.34 13.06 -1.24
N GLY A 68 -6.25 13.35 -2.55
CA GLY A 68 -5.28 14.30 -3.09
C GLY A 68 -5.51 15.76 -2.67
N ASN A 69 -6.75 16.12 -2.32
CA ASN A 69 -7.09 17.45 -1.81
C ASN A 69 -6.86 17.61 -0.30
N ILE A 70 -6.65 16.51 0.43
CA ILE A 70 -6.38 16.57 1.87
C ILE A 70 -4.87 16.78 2.07
N GLN A 71 -4.48 18.03 2.36
CA GLN A 71 -3.08 18.39 2.59
C GLN A 71 -2.62 18.10 4.03
N ASN A 72 -3.53 18.17 5.00
CA ASN A 72 -3.27 17.91 6.40
C ASN A 72 -4.54 17.39 7.09
N ILE A 73 -4.43 16.36 7.93
CA ILE A 73 -5.49 15.90 8.82
C ILE A 73 -4.98 16.13 10.23
N SER A 74 -5.61 17.07 10.95
CA SER A 74 -5.40 17.23 12.38
C SER A 74 -6.62 16.69 13.09
N LEU A 75 -6.40 15.76 14.01
CA LEU A 75 -7.44 15.34 14.95
C LEU A 75 -7.36 16.25 16.18
N ASP A 76 -8.52 16.62 16.72
CA ASP A 76 -8.59 17.34 17.98
C ASP A 76 -8.49 16.34 19.12
N ASP A 77 -7.47 16.47 19.97
CA ASP A 77 -7.22 15.53 21.08
C ASP A 77 -8.29 15.63 22.18
N ASP A 78 -9.08 16.72 22.19
CA ASP A 78 -10.17 16.90 23.13
C ASP A 78 -11.28 15.86 22.94
N ILE A 79 -11.39 15.23 21.77
CA ILE A 79 -12.36 14.14 21.55
C ILE A 79 -12.09 12.96 22.48
N PHE A 80 -10.84 12.72 22.88
CA PHE A 80 -10.48 11.64 23.80
C PHE A 80 -10.87 11.95 25.26
N GLN A 81 -11.24 13.20 25.57
CA GLN A 81 -11.80 13.57 26.87
C GLN A 81 -13.28 13.19 27.00
N ASN A 82 -13.97 12.96 25.89
CA ASN A 82 -15.36 12.52 25.93
C ASN A 82 -15.44 11.10 26.54
N PRO A 83 -16.30 10.89 27.55
CA PRO A 83 -16.42 9.61 28.25
C PRO A 83 -16.66 8.42 27.32
N VAL A 84 -17.35 8.62 26.19
CA VAL A 84 -17.59 7.57 25.18
C VAL A 84 -16.29 6.98 24.63
N PHE A 85 -15.26 7.80 24.43
CA PHE A 85 -13.95 7.33 23.96
C PHE A 85 -13.07 6.80 25.11
N ARG A 86 -13.29 7.25 26.34
CA ARG A 86 -12.59 6.73 27.53
C ARG A 86 -13.06 5.34 27.92
N GLU A 87 -14.30 4.99 27.58
CA GLU A 87 -14.88 3.67 27.77
C GLU A 87 -14.50 2.69 26.64
N LEU A 88 -13.84 3.16 25.59
CA LEU A 88 -13.42 2.33 24.47
C LEU A 88 -12.23 1.45 24.88
N GLU A 89 -12.53 0.22 25.29
CA GLU A 89 -11.52 -0.78 25.62
C GLU A 89 -11.04 -1.47 24.32
N ASP A 90 -9.73 -1.39 24.04
CA ASP A 90 -9.12 -2.18 22.96
C ASP A 90 -9.12 -3.66 23.35
N SER A 91 -10.03 -4.43 22.76
CA SER A 91 -10.13 -5.86 22.97
C SER A 91 -8.92 -6.56 22.37
N ARG A 92 -7.88 -6.77 23.20
CA ARG A 92 -6.73 -7.60 22.85
C ARG A 92 -7.16 -9.06 22.83
N PHE A 93 -7.75 -9.50 21.72
CA PHE A 93 -8.01 -10.93 21.54
C PHE A 93 -6.70 -11.61 21.14
N SER A 94 -6.31 -12.63 21.91
CA SER A 94 -5.22 -13.51 21.51
C SER A 94 -5.74 -14.42 20.40
N ILE A 95 -5.24 -14.25 19.18
CA ILE A 95 -5.54 -15.17 18.08
C ILE A 95 -4.96 -16.54 18.49
N PRO A 96 -5.80 -17.59 18.69
CA PRO A 96 -5.28 -18.92 18.96
C PRO A 96 -4.43 -19.36 17.76
N LYS A 97 -3.29 -19.98 18.03
CA LYS A 97 -2.45 -20.53 16.96
C LYS A 97 -3.32 -21.48 16.13
N PRO A 98 -3.38 -21.32 14.80
CA PRO A 98 -4.24 -22.14 13.98
C PRO A 98 -3.86 -23.61 14.13
N THR A 99 -4.82 -24.45 14.51
CA THR A 99 -4.62 -25.91 14.64
C THR A 99 -4.32 -26.57 13.29
N ARG A 100 -4.68 -25.89 12.19
CA ARG A 100 -4.39 -26.31 10.82
C ARG A 100 -3.71 -25.17 10.08
N ILE A 101 -2.44 -25.38 9.75
CA ILE A 101 -1.72 -24.60 8.74
C ILE A 101 -2.52 -24.73 7.43
N GLY A 102 -2.71 -23.63 6.71
CA GLY A 102 -3.53 -23.59 5.49
C GLY A 102 -3.08 -24.61 4.42
N ARG A 103 -3.80 -24.63 3.29
CA ARG A 103 -3.41 -25.51 2.16
C ARG A 103 -1.94 -25.25 1.78
N PRO A 104 -1.15 -26.30 1.50
CA PRO A 104 0.21 -26.13 0.99
C PRO A 104 0.22 -25.17 -0.20
N ASN A 105 1.22 -24.30 -0.24
CA ASN A 105 1.37 -23.32 -1.32
C ASN A 105 1.47 -24.06 -2.67
N PRO A 106 0.48 -23.91 -3.59
CA PRO A 106 0.50 -24.60 -4.88
C PRO A 106 1.57 -24.05 -5.83
N PHE A 107 2.21 -22.94 -5.45
CA PHE A 107 3.34 -22.33 -6.17
C PHE A 107 4.70 -22.64 -5.52
N ARG A 108 4.76 -23.54 -4.52
CA ARG A 108 6.06 -23.96 -3.98
C ARG A 108 6.84 -24.68 -5.10
N PRO A 109 8.09 -24.27 -5.39
CA PRO A 109 8.91 -24.96 -6.38
C PRO A 109 8.99 -26.45 -6.06
N ILE A 110 8.72 -27.28 -7.06
CA ILE A 110 8.87 -28.73 -6.96
C ILE A 110 10.34 -29.07 -6.67
N GLY A 111 10.59 -30.01 -5.74
CA GLY A 111 11.95 -30.50 -5.44
C GLY A 111 12.51 -30.17 -4.05
N PHE A 112 11.73 -29.59 -3.14
CA PHE A 112 12.16 -29.30 -1.75
C PHE A 112 11.42 -30.09 -0.67
N ASP A 113 10.76 -31.19 -1.01
CA ASP A 113 10.19 -32.08 0.01
C ASP A 113 11.35 -32.90 0.63
N THR A 114 12.04 -32.32 1.61
CA THR A 114 12.78 -33.11 2.59
C THR A 114 11.74 -33.82 3.44
N THR A 115 11.34 -35.00 3.01
CA THR A 115 10.62 -35.98 3.82
C THR A 115 11.38 -36.13 5.14
N PRO A 116 10.84 -35.70 6.30
CA PRO A 116 11.45 -36.05 7.56
C PRO A 116 11.41 -37.58 7.67
N ALA A 117 12.57 -38.16 7.93
CA ALA A 117 12.74 -39.61 8.07
C ALA A 117 11.68 -40.16 9.04
N PRO A 118 11.07 -41.33 8.75
CA PRO A 118 10.11 -41.93 9.66
C PRO A 118 10.81 -42.18 11.00
N GLU A 119 10.33 -41.51 12.03
CA GLU A 119 10.61 -41.83 13.42
C GLU A 119 10.13 -43.26 13.62
N VAL A 120 11.07 -44.19 13.78
CA VAL A 120 10.81 -45.60 14.04
C VAL A 120 10.21 -45.68 15.43
N GLU A 121 8.88 -45.65 15.49
CA GLU A 121 8.11 -46.00 16.67
C GLU A 121 8.34 -47.50 16.89
N GLY A 122 9.14 -47.84 17.92
CA GLY A 122 9.39 -49.21 18.31
C GLY A 122 8.10 -49.86 18.80
N ASP A 123 7.53 -50.73 17.98
CA ASP A 123 6.53 -51.70 18.41
C ASP A 123 7.27 -52.90 19.00
N ASP A 124 7.63 -52.79 20.28
CA ASP A 124 8.02 -53.91 21.14
C ASP A 124 6.87 -54.31 22.08
N GLY A 125 5.68 -54.51 21.51
CA GLY A 125 4.54 -55.16 22.18
C GLY A 125 4.66 -56.68 22.16
N GLY A 126 5.31 -57.25 23.17
CA GLY A 126 5.49 -58.69 23.34
C GLY A 126 4.23 -59.50 23.70
N PHE A 127 4.45 -60.82 23.71
CA PHE A 127 3.72 -61.87 24.42
C PHE A 127 2.41 -62.40 23.79
N PHE A 128 2.56 -63.33 22.84
CA PHE A 128 1.51 -64.32 22.57
C PHE A 128 1.58 -65.44 23.62
N ASP A 129 0.55 -65.44 24.46
CA ASP A 129 0.19 -66.42 25.47
C ASP A 129 -0.06 -67.82 24.84
N GLY A 130 0.12 -68.86 25.65
CA GLY A 130 -0.09 -70.27 25.29
C GLY A 130 -1.45 -70.55 24.65
N GLY A 131 -1.58 -71.54 23.78
CA GLY A 131 -1.46 -72.93 24.17
C GLY A 131 -2.83 -73.42 24.65
N ASP A 132 -3.70 -73.83 23.71
CA ASP A 132 -4.75 -74.82 23.96
C ASP A 132 -5.35 -75.31 22.62
N LEU A 133 -5.66 -76.62 22.62
CA LEU A 133 -6.26 -77.52 21.61
C LEU A 133 -5.31 -78.25 20.65
#